data_AF-A0A089NYZ1-F1
#
_entry.id   AF-A0A089NYZ1-F1
#
_cell.length_a   1.000
_cell.length_b   1.000
_cell.length_c   1.000
_cell.angle_alpha   90.00
_cell.angle_beta   90.00
_cell.angle_gamma   90.00
#
_symmetry.space_group_name_H-M   'P 1'
#
loop_
_entity.id
_entity.type
_entity.pdbx_description
1 polymer ?
#
loop_
_entity_poly.entity_id
_entity_poly.type
_entity_poly.pdbx_seq_one_letter_code
_entity_poly.pdbx_strand_id
1 'polypeptide(L)'
;MKKKGMAGLGRIVIFKRERVVLLDPYGKGLLATLLRYQDEVRSPTAYFEDMPDGDPTDEMRKLAEELIARSTRKFDPSKFEDRYEEALIALVKGKAPKPAKDKSKAKAGASSFGNVVNLMEALRRSIDSEKGEAPKKASPRKAESKHTTPARKRASGNAAAGRTRKAA
;
A
#
# COMPACT_ATOMS: atom_id res chain seq x y z
N MET A 1 -40.26 9.24 -20.99
CA MET A 1 -39.27 8.29 -20.45
C MET A 1 -39.93 6.96 -20.10
N LYS A 2 -40.11 6.58 -18.81
CA LYS A 2 -40.44 5.20 -18.35
C LYS A 2 -41.45 4.41 -19.21
N LYS A 3 -42.68 4.91 -19.42
CA LYS A 3 -43.74 4.21 -20.19
C LYS A 3 -43.40 3.95 -21.67
N LYS A 4 -42.39 4.63 -22.24
CA LYS A 4 -41.95 4.46 -23.64
C LYS A 4 -40.57 3.80 -23.79
N GLY A 5 -39.91 3.37 -22.70
CA GLY A 5 -38.53 2.85 -22.76
C GLY A 5 -37.48 3.86 -23.23
N MET A 6 -37.78 5.17 -23.15
CA MET A 6 -36.93 6.25 -23.67
C MET A 6 -36.10 6.92 -22.57
N ALA A 7 -34.82 7.11 -22.82
CA ALA A 7 -33.95 8.04 -22.08
C ALA A 7 -34.09 9.48 -22.61
N GLY A 8 -33.62 10.47 -21.85
CA GLY A 8 -33.34 11.81 -22.37
C GLY A 8 -31.84 12.01 -22.59
N LEU A 9 -31.44 12.68 -23.68
CA LEU A 9 -30.06 13.13 -23.88
C LEU A 9 -29.99 14.64 -23.66
N GLY A 10 -28.98 15.12 -22.93
CA GLY A 10 -28.79 16.53 -22.65
C GLY A 10 -27.33 16.90 -22.40
N ARG A 11 -27.10 18.18 -22.08
CA ARG A 11 -25.79 18.71 -21.69
C ARG A 11 -25.94 19.44 -20.35
N ILE A 12 -24.96 19.28 -19.46
CA ILE A 12 -24.96 19.85 -18.11
C ILE A 12 -23.57 20.36 -17.75
N VAL A 13 -23.50 21.52 -17.09
CA VAL A 13 -22.23 22.10 -16.61
C VAL A 13 -21.96 21.58 -15.20
N ILE A 14 -20.87 20.83 -15.02
CA ILE A 14 -20.41 20.30 -13.74
C ILE A 14 -18.94 20.68 -13.56
N PHE A 15 -18.59 21.22 -12.40
CA PHE A 15 -17.24 21.74 -12.10
C PHE A 15 -16.68 22.66 -13.21
N LYS A 16 -17.51 23.60 -13.68
CA LYS A 16 -17.21 24.56 -14.76
C LYS A 16 -16.93 23.95 -16.15
N ARG A 17 -17.20 22.66 -16.38
CA ARG A 17 -17.07 22.01 -17.70
C ARG A 17 -18.39 21.40 -18.15
N GLU A 18 -18.70 21.54 -19.44
CA GLU A 18 -19.94 21.00 -20.01
C GLU A 18 -19.78 19.53 -20.42
N ARG A 19 -20.64 18.67 -19.90
CA ARG A 19 -20.66 17.22 -20.15
C ARG A 19 -21.98 16.82 -20.78
N VAL A 20 -21.94 15.86 -21.71
CA VAL A 20 -23.15 15.18 -22.18
C VAL A 20 -23.64 14.23 -21.09
N VAL A 21 -24.96 14.17 -20.89
CA VAL A 21 -25.60 13.35 -19.87
C VAL A 21 -26.79 12.59 -20.45
N LEU A 22 -26.91 11.32 -20.09
CA LEU A 22 -28.08 10.49 -20.31
C LEU A 22 -28.96 10.53 -19.05
N LEU A 23 -30.25 10.80 -19.22
CA LEU A 23 -31.24 10.92 -18.16
C LEU A 23 -32.24 9.76 -18.24
N ASP A 24 -32.10 8.81 -17.33
CA ASP A 24 -32.89 7.58 -17.27
C ASP A 24 -33.92 7.59 -16.13
N PRO A 25 -35.12 6.99 -16.33
CA PRO A 25 -36.19 6.99 -15.34
C PRO A 25 -35.98 5.93 -14.24
N TYR A 26 -35.25 6.29 -13.18
CA TYR A 26 -34.87 5.36 -12.11
C TYR A 26 -35.82 5.41 -10.90
N GLY A 27 -36.51 4.29 -10.63
CA GLY A 27 -37.42 4.17 -9.49
C GLY A 27 -38.59 5.17 -9.56
N LYS A 28 -38.54 6.18 -8.67
CA LYS A 28 -39.45 7.34 -8.58
C LYS A 28 -38.83 8.66 -9.10
N GLY A 29 -37.56 8.65 -9.52
CA GLY A 29 -36.80 9.84 -9.92
C GLY A 29 -36.06 9.65 -11.26
N LEU A 30 -34.93 10.33 -11.40
CA LEU A 30 -34.05 10.27 -12.57
C LEU A 30 -32.63 9.85 -12.15
N LEU A 31 -31.99 9.04 -12.99
CA LEU A 31 -30.56 8.73 -12.94
C LEU A 31 -29.86 9.55 -14.03
N ALA A 32 -28.73 10.18 -13.68
CA ALA A 32 -27.96 11.03 -14.58
C ALA A 32 -26.58 10.41 -14.87
N THR A 33 -26.46 9.71 -16.00
CA THR A 33 -25.24 9.03 -16.41
C THR A 33 -24.40 9.96 -17.28
N LEU A 34 -23.23 10.36 -16.81
CA LEU A 34 -22.30 11.21 -17.57
C LEU A 34 -21.63 10.42 -18.68
N LEU A 35 -21.79 10.88 -19.92
CA LEU A 35 -21.20 10.25 -21.09
C LEU A 35 -19.78 10.76 -21.36
N ARG A 36 -19.00 9.94 -22.06
CA ARG A 36 -17.65 10.25 -22.53
C ARG A 36 -17.73 10.77 -23.97
N TYR A 37 -16.92 11.77 -24.30
CA TYR A 37 -16.74 12.21 -25.68
C TYR A 37 -15.84 11.22 -26.45
N GLN A 38 -15.89 11.23 -27.78
CA GLN A 38 -15.18 10.27 -28.63
C GLN A 38 -13.66 10.30 -28.45
N ASP A 39 -13.09 11.46 -28.13
CA ASP A 39 -11.67 11.68 -27.83
C ASP A 39 -11.24 11.20 -26.42
N GLU A 40 -12.19 11.09 -25.48
CA GLU A 40 -11.97 10.44 -24.19
C GLU A 40 -11.98 8.89 -24.32
N VAL A 41 -12.54 8.33 -25.40
CA VAL A 41 -12.61 6.88 -25.66
C VAL A 41 -11.43 6.42 -26.50
N ARG A 42 -10.67 5.44 -26.02
CA ARG A 42 -9.55 4.82 -26.75
C ARG A 42 -10.01 3.57 -27.48
N SER A 43 -9.42 3.31 -28.66
CA SER A 43 -9.66 2.05 -29.38
C SER A 43 -9.12 0.87 -28.56
N PRO A 44 -9.89 -0.22 -28.37
CA PRO A 44 -9.40 -1.42 -27.72
C PRO A 44 -8.23 -2.08 -28.47
N THR A 45 -8.21 -2.02 -29.81
CA THR A 45 -7.23 -2.71 -30.67
C THR A 45 -5.80 -2.42 -30.21
N ALA A 46 -5.44 -1.14 -30.07
CA ALA A 46 -4.11 -0.67 -29.68
C ALA A 46 -3.68 -1.02 -28.23
N TYR A 47 -4.49 -1.79 -27.48
CA TYR A 47 -4.17 -2.34 -26.16
C TYR A 47 -4.30 -3.86 -26.09
N PHE A 48 -4.93 -4.50 -27.08
CA PHE A 48 -5.18 -5.95 -27.13
C PHE A 48 -4.60 -6.64 -28.37
N GLU A 49 -3.90 -5.91 -29.26
CA GLU A 49 -3.17 -6.46 -30.42
C GLU A 49 -2.16 -7.58 -30.05
N ASP A 50 -1.53 -7.50 -28.87
CA ASP A 50 -0.61 -8.53 -28.35
C ASP A 50 -1.32 -9.63 -27.52
N MET A 51 -2.65 -9.57 -27.35
CA MET A 51 -3.39 -10.54 -26.54
C MET A 51 -3.68 -11.81 -27.35
N PRO A 52 -3.40 -13.02 -26.83
CA PRO A 52 -3.68 -14.25 -27.57
C PRO A 52 -5.19 -14.46 -27.73
N ASP A 53 -5.65 -14.54 -28.98
CA ASP A 53 -7.03 -14.90 -29.33
C ASP A 53 -7.37 -16.31 -28.84
N GLY A 54 -8.28 -16.40 -27.86
CA GLY A 54 -8.76 -17.68 -27.35
C GLY A 54 -9.65 -17.55 -26.11
N ASP A 55 -10.63 -18.42 -26.01
CA ASP A 55 -11.42 -18.59 -24.79
C ASP A 55 -10.57 -19.24 -23.68
N PRO A 56 -10.57 -18.73 -22.43
CA PRO A 56 -9.86 -19.38 -21.33
C PRO A 56 -10.41 -20.78 -21.04
N THR A 57 -9.52 -21.71 -20.66
CA THR A 57 -9.86 -23.13 -20.45
C THR A 57 -10.79 -23.34 -19.25
N ASP A 58 -11.51 -24.46 -19.23
CA ASP A 58 -12.42 -24.82 -18.14
C ASP A 58 -11.74 -24.85 -16.76
N GLU A 59 -10.46 -25.22 -16.70
CA GLU A 59 -9.67 -25.21 -15.46
C GLU A 59 -9.40 -23.77 -14.98
N MET A 60 -9.04 -22.87 -15.90
CA MET A 60 -8.86 -21.44 -15.60
C MET A 60 -10.17 -20.79 -15.17
N ARG A 61 -11.31 -21.16 -15.78
CA ARG A 61 -12.65 -20.68 -15.38
C ARG A 61 -13.02 -21.16 -13.98
N LYS A 62 -12.89 -22.46 -13.69
CA LYS A 62 -13.18 -23.03 -12.36
C LYS A 62 -12.31 -22.40 -11.26
N LEU A 63 -11.03 -22.16 -11.54
CA LEU A 63 -10.15 -21.46 -10.61
C LEU A 63 -10.58 -20.01 -10.38
N ALA A 64 -10.97 -19.28 -11.44
CA ALA A 64 -11.50 -17.92 -11.32
C ALA A 64 -12.82 -17.89 -10.53
N GLU A 65 -13.71 -18.86 -10.76
CA GLU A 65 -14.97 -19.03 -10.01
C GLU A 65 -14.73 -19.31 -8.52
N GLU A 66 -13.78 -20.18 -8.16
CA GLU A 66 -13.40 -20.41 -6.75
C GLU A 66 -12.82 -19.13 -6.11
N LEU A 67 -11.94 -18.43 -6.81
CA LEU A 67 -11.36 -17.16 -6.35
C LEU A 67 -12.44 -16.09 -6.14
N ILE A 68 -13.43 -15.99 -7.04
CA ILE A 68 -14.59 -15.10 -6.90
C ILE A 68 -15.45 -15.52 -5.71
N ALA A 69 -15.79 -16.80 -5.57
CA ALA A 69 -16.61 -17.30 -4.47
C ALA A 69 -15.96 -17.04 -3.10
N ARG A 70 -14.64 -17.28 -2.99
CA ARG A 70 -13.84 -17.02 -1.77
C ARG A 70 -13.66 -15.54 -1.46
N SER A 71 -13.72 -14.67 -2.47
CA SER A 71 -13.51 -13.22 -2.33
C SER A 71 -14.82 -12.42 -2.21
N THR A 72 -15.95 -13.01 -2.61
CA THR A 72 -17.26 -12.37 -2.62
C THR A 72 -17.72 -12.05 -1.21
N ARG A 73 -18.19 -10.81 -1.01
CA ARG A 73 -18.78 -10.31 0.24
C ARG A 73 -20.00 -9.46 -0.09
N LYS A 74 -20.93 -9.34 0.85
CA LYS A 74 -22.04 -8.38 0.72
C LYS A 74 -21.46 -6.97 0.63
N PHE A 75 -21.73 -6.27 -0.47
CA PHE A 75 -21.36 -4.87 -0.62
C PHE A 75 -22.14 -4.02 0.39
N ASP A 76 -21.44 -3.15 1.08
CA ASP A 76 -21.98 -2.31 2.15
C ASP A 76 -21.39 -0.90 1.98
N PRO A 77 -22.17 0.07 1.47
CA PRO A 77 -21.69 1.43 1.23
C PRO A 77 -21.16 2.13 2.48
N SER A 78 -21.62 1.75 3.67
CA SER A 78 -21.21 2.40 4.93
C SER A 78 -19.73 2.20 5.27
N LYS A 79 -19.06 1.24 4.62
CA LYS A 79 -17.64 0.91 4.84
C LYS A 79 -16.68 1.67 3.90
N PHE A 80 -17.18 2.64 3.12
CA PHE A 80 -16.42 3.43 2.15
C PHE A 80 -16.41 4.91 2.55
N GLU A 81 -15.72 5.19 3.66
CA GLU A 81 -15.52 6.54 4.21
C GLU A 81 -14.56 7.38 3.34
N ASP A 82 -14.77 8.70 3.28
CA ASP A 82 -13.89 9.62 2.56
C ASP A 82 -12.63 9.90 3.38
N ARG A 83 -11.63 9.04 3.17
CA ARG A 83 -10.29 9.14 3.79
C ARG A 83 -9.58 10.48 3.54
N TYR A 84 -9.94 11.22 2.49
CA TYR A 84 -9.37 12.53 2.22
C TYR A 84 -10.05 13.60 3.09
N GLU A 85 -11.37 13.57 3.22
CA GLU A 85 -12.09 14.42 4.19
C GLU A 85 -11.65 14.12 5.63
N GLU A 86 -11.52 12.83 6.02
CA GLU A 86 -11.01 12.44 7.33
C GLU A 86 -9.58 12.95 7.59
N ALA A 87 -8.67 12.79 6.62
CA ALA A 87 -7.30 13.30 6.73
C ALA A 87 -7.25 14.83 6.82
N LEU A 88 -8.11 15.55 6.07
CA LEU A 88 -8.26 16.99 6.20
C LEU A 88 -8.79 17.39 7.58
N ILE A 89 -9.84 16.72 8.09
CA ILE A 89 -10.40 16.97 9.42
C ILE A 89 -9.35 16.70 10.51
N ALA A 90 -8.56 15.64 10.39
CA ALA A 90 -7.46 15.34 11.31
C ALA A 90 -6.36 16.40 11.26
N LEU A 91 -5.96 16.85 10.06
CA LEU A 91 -4.97 17.91 9.86
C LEU A 91 -5.46 19.26 10.41
N VAL A 92 -6.72 19.62 10.17
CA VAL A 92 -7.37 20.82 10.72
C VAL A 92 -7.45 20.74 12.25
N LYS A 93 -7.85 19.60 12.84
CA LYS A 93 -7.83 19.41 14.30
C LYS A 93 -6.42 19.49 14.91
N GLY A 94 -5.40 18.98 14.20
CA GLY A 94 -4.00 19.06 14.63
C GLY A 94 -3.40 20.47 14.50
N LYS A 95 -3.87 21.26 13.53
CA LYS A 95 -3.42 22.63 13.24
C LYS A 95 -4.28 23.72 13.92
N ALA A 96 -5.45 23.36 14.44
CA ALA A 96 -6.31 24.27 15.19
C ALA A 96 -5.53 24.87 16.38
N PRO A 97 -5.66 26.18 16.64
CA PRO A 97 -5.05 26.77 17.81
C PRO A 97 -5.69 26.14 19.05
N LYS A 98 -4.89 25.36 19.80
CA LYS A 98 -5.28 24.92 21.15
C LYS A 98 -5.68 26.18 21.92
N PRO A 99 -6.86 26.22 22.57
CA PRO A 99 -7.24 27.37 23.37
C PRO A 99 -6.11 27.65 24.34
N ALA A 100 -5.70 28.92 24.42
CA ALA A 100 -4.54 29.30 25.20
C ALA A 100 -4.79 28.92 26.66
N LYS A 101 -4.16 27.83 27.12
CA LYS A 101 -4.07 27.52 28.55
C LYS A 101 -3.54 28.78 29.22
N ASP A 102 -4.30 29.32 30.17
CA ASP A 102 -4.05 30.64 30.73
C ASP A 102 -2.59 30.83 31.08
N LYS A 103 -2.02 31.99 30.71
CA LYS A 103 -0.68 32.41 31.13
C LYS A 103 -0.69 32.84 32.61
N SER A 104 -1.32 32.02 33.45
CA SER A 104 -1.38 32.15 34.89
C SER A 104 -0.01 31.83 35.48
N LYS A 105 0.68 32.90 35.92
CA LYS A 105 1.93 32.88 36.69
C LYS A 105 3.10 32.24 35.95
N ALA A 106 3.83 33.09 35.21
CA ALA A 106 5.25 32.84 34.96
C ALA A 106 5.98 32.66 36.31
N LYS A 107 6.54 31.47 36.53
CA LYS A 107 7.51 31.22 37.61
C LYS A 107 8.87 31.03 36.96
N ALA A 108 9.78 31.97 37.17
CA ALA A 108 11.11 31.93 36.58
C ALA A 108 11.91 30.76 37.17
N GLY A 109 11.92 29.62 36.47
CA GLY A 109 12.87 28.52 36.65
C GLY A 109 13.99 28.68 35.64
N ALA A 110 15.24 28.66 36.11
CA ALA A 110 16.40 28.91 35.25
C ALA A 110 16.60 27.81 34.19
N SER A 111 17.29 28.18 33.11
CA SER A 111 17.73 27.28 32.04
C SER A 111 18.50 26.06 32.59
N SER A 112 18.05 24.86 32.22
CA SER A 112 18.82 23.62 32.37
C SER A 112 19.07 22.99 30.99
N PHE A 113 19.96 23.61 30.22
CA PHE A 113 20.71 22.90 29.17
C PHE A 113 21.75 22.01 29.87
N GLY A 114 21.35 20.82 30.34
CA GLY A 114 22.13 20.15 31.38
C GLY A 114 21.92 18.65 31.61
N ASN A 115 21.42 17.88 30.64
CA ASN A 115 21.62 16.42 30.68
C ASN A 115 21.73 15.79 29.27
N VAL A 116 22.73 16.24 28.51
CA VAL A 116 23.29 15.39 27.46
C VAL A 116 24.03 14.26 28.18
N VAL A 117 23.36 13.11 28.34
CA VAL A 117 24.01 11.89 28.85
C VAL A 117 25.20 11.62 27.95
N ASN A 118 26.42 11.70 28.52
CA ASN A 118 27.64 11.58 27.73
C ASN A 118 27.80 10.12 27.29
N LEU A 119 27.29 9.81 26.11
CA LEU A 119 27.22 8.44 25.57
C LEU A 119 28.60 7.77 25.51
N MET A 120 29.68 8.54 25.33
CA MET A 120 31.05 8.03 25.38
C MET A 120 31.47 7.59 26.79
N GLU A 121 30.99 8.27 27.84
CA GLU A 121 31.25 7.91 29.23
C GLU A 121 30.36 6.74 29.68
N ALA A 122 29.09 6.73 29.26
CA ALA A 122 28.18 5.60 29.48
C ALA A 122 28.71 4.31 28.80
N LEU A 123 29.22 4.42 27.57
CA LEU A 123 29.83 3.31 26.85
C LEU A 123 31.13 2.83 27.50
N ARG A 124 31.99 3.75 27.98
CA ARG A 124 33.19 3.39 28.77
C ARG A 124 32.80 2.60 30.01
N ARG A 125 31.88 3.12 30.83
CA ARG A 125 31.38 2.41 32.02
C ARG A 125 30.80 1.02 31.69
N SER A 126 30.15 0.86 30.53
CA SER A 126 29.67 -0.44 30.06
C SER A 126 30.81 -1.40 29.69
N ILE A 127 31.84 -0.93 28.97
CA ILE A 127 33.01 -1.73 28.55
C ILE A 127 33.89 -2.09 29.75
N ASP A 128 34.08 -1.17 30.70
CA ASP A 128 34.85 -1.41 31.91
C ASP A 128 34.11 -2.42 32.83
N SER A 129 32.77 -2.40 32.85
CA SER A 129 31.95 -3.41 33.54
C SER A 129 32.05 -4.80 32.92
N GLU A 130 32.28 -4.91 31.61
CA GLU A 130 32.56 -6.19 30.94
C GLU A 130 34.02 -6.66 31.14
N LYS A 131 34.92 -5.79 31.62
CA LYS A 131 36.36 -6.10 31.85
C LYS A 131 36.75 -6.33 33.31
N GLY A 132 35.78 -6.79 34.10
CA GLY A 132 35.96 -8.05 34.81
C GLY A 132 36.14 -8.00 36.31
N GLU A 133 35.27 -8.71 37.00
CA GLU A 133 35.68 -9.57 38.11
C GLU A 133 34.88 -10.87 38.09
N ALA A 134 35.46 -11.98 38.55
CA ALA A 134 34.83 -13.30 38.51
C ALA A 134 34.90 -13.99 39.87
N PRO A 135 33.82 -14.64 40.30
CA PRO A 135 33.99 -15.84 41.12
C PRO A 135 33.11 -17.03 40.73
N LYS A 136 33.80 -18.14 40.44
CA LYS A 136 33.56 -19.47 41.04
C LYS A 136 32.21 -20.18 40.77
N LYS A 137 32.20 -20.91 39.64
CA LYS A 137 32.19 -22.40 39.63
C LYS A 137 31.13 -23.13 40.48
N ALA A 138 30.07 -23.61 39.82
CA ALA A 138 29.37 -24.85 40.19
C ALA A 138 28.91 -25.62 38.93
N SER A 139 29.16 -26.93 38.89
CA SER A 139 28.79 -27.89 37.83
C SER A 139 29.10 -29.31 38.37
N PRO A 140 28.57 -30.43 37.82
CA PRO A 140 27.66 -30.57 36.68
C PRO A 140 26.44 -31.49 36.94
N ARG A 141 25.58 -31.67 35.92
CA ARG A 141 25.14 -33.02 35.53
C ARG A 141 24.98 -33.15 34.01
N LYS A 142 24.97 -34.39 33.51
CA LYS A 142 25.45 -34.75 32.16
C LYS A 142 24.49 -35.75 31.47
N ALA A 143 24.05 -35.41 30.25
CA ALA A 143 23.70 -36.28 29.12
C ALA A 143 23.50 -35.35 27.90
N GLU A 144 24.31 -35.36 26.83
CA GLU A 144 24.43 -36.37 25.75
C GLU A 144 23.30 -36.27 24.69
N SER A 145 23.55 -36.23 23.37
CA SER A 145 24.84 -36.16 22.64
C SER A 145 24.66 -35.88 21.11
N LYS A 146 25.76 -35.46 20.41
CA LYS A 146 26.02 -35.67 18.94
C LYS A 146 25.07 -34.92 17.95
N HIS A 147 25.25 -34.80 16.63
CA HIS A 147 26.32 -34.92 15.59
C HIS A 147 25.74 -34.27 14.28
N THR A 148 26.43 -33.64 13.30
CA THR A 148 27.75 -32.96 13.16
C THR A 148 27.69 -32.00 11.93
N THR A 149 28.59 -31.01 11.84
CA THR A 149 29.01 -30.28 10.62
C THR A 149 29.78 -31.19 9.61
N PRO A 150 30.24 -30.75 8.40
CA PRO A 150 30.06 -29.48 7.65
C PRO A 150 29.78 -29.59 6.12
N ALA A 151 29.50 -28.43 5.49
CA ALA A 151 29.95 -27.91 4.18
C ALA A 151 30.08 -28.77 2.89
N ARG A 152 29.78 -28.14 1.73
CA ARG A 152 30.71 -28.11 0.58
C ARG A 152 30.56 -26.87 -0.33
N LYS A 153 31.69 -26.24 -0.70
CA LYS A 153 31.83 -25.26 -1.81
C LYS A 153 32.26 -25.97 -3.10
N ARG A 154 31.66 -25.59 -4.24
CA ARG A 154 32.25 -25.40 -5.61
C ARG A 154 31.07 -25.31 -6.63
N ALA A 155 30.98 -24.41 -7.60
CA ALA A 155 31.92 -23.59 -8.39
C ALA A 155 32.52 -24.27 -9.66
N SER A 156 32.81 -23.41 -10.65
CA SER A 156 33.56 -23.58 -11.92
C SER A 156 32.96 -24.41 -13.07
N GLY A 157 32.80 -23.75 -14.23
CA GLY A 157 33.05 -24.32 -15.57
C GLY A 157 31.84 -24.54 -16.49
N ASN A 158 31.95 -24.37 -17.82
CA ASN A 158 32.98 -23.65 -18.57
C ASN A 158 32.51 -23.24 -20.00
N ALA A 159 33.24 -22.26 -20.56
CA ALA A 159 33.43 -21.78 -21.94
C ALA A 159 32.79 -22.44 -23.20
N ALA A 160 32.87 -21.65 -24.28
CA ALA A 160 33.01 -22.02 -25.71
C ALA A 160 31.73 -22.32 -26.55
N ALA A 161 31.68 -22.02 -27.85
CA ALA A 161 32.47 -21.07 -28.66
C ALA A 161 31.85 -20.83 -30.07
N GLY A 162 32.17 -19.68 -30.68
CA GLY A 162 31.98 -19.42 -32.13
C GLY A 162 30.61 -18.86 -32.53
N ARG A 163 30.43 -18.36 -33.76
CA ARG A 163 31.41 -18.20 -34.87
C ARG A 163 30.96 -17.06 -35.82
N THR A 164 31.90 -16.45 -36.54
CA THR A 164 31.66 -15.25 -37.38
C THR A 164 31.24 -15.54 -38.82
N ARG A 165 30.38 -14.67 -39.37
CA ARG A 165 30.19 -14.21 -40.78
C ARG A 165 29.08 -13.15 -40.71
N LYS A 166 29.34 -11.86 -40.97
CA LYS A 166 29.66 -11.14 -42.24
C LYS A 166 28.49 -11.16 -43.23
N ALA A 167 28.08 -9.95 -43.63
CA ALA A 167 26.96 -9.68 -44.53
C ALA A 167 27.30 -9.84 -46.02
N ALA A 168 26.23 -10.07 -46.78
CA ALA A 168 25.96 -9.55 -48.12
C ALA A 168 24.45 -9.24 -48.18
#